data_AF-A0A4R8FSB3-F1
#
_entry.id   AF-A0A4R8FSB3-F1
#
_cell.length_a   1.000
_cell.length_b   1.000
_cell.length_c   1.000
_cell.angle_alpha   90.00
_cell.angle_beta   90.00
_cell.angle_gamma   90.00
#
_symmetry.space_group_name_H-M   'P 1'
#
loop_
_entity.id
_entity.type
_entity.pdbx_description
1 polymer ?
#
loop_
_entity_poly.entity_id
_entity_poly.type
_entity_poly.pdbx_seq_one_letter_code
_entity_poly.pdbx_strand_id
1 'polypeptide(L)'
;MRRHLEGLVLAGLVLTSAVPGPVRAEPPPWPEFTFRRVKPPAPGASRRITVQIEPRATVVPEALSPSAAPLARSPDAAAEPPAGNAADPGPAWFWSRVSPALSDSRPGRLAPALVALGEAPPGEAARAPRLQLLQDIAETHGRAILSATVGTRVSPALALAVIGVESGGRGRALSPKGALGLMQLMPATARRFGVADAADPVANIRGGVAYLDWLMGEFGGDPVLVLAAYNAGEGAVRAHGGVPPYPETRDYVPKVLAAWAVARGLCRTPPELISDGCVFRAKGRG
;
A
#
# COMPACT_ATOMS: atom_id res chain seq x y z
N MET A 1 77.45 -62.26 16.47
CA MET A 1 77.81 -60.93 15.92
C MET A 1 76.68 -60.43 15.03
N ARG A 2 75.75 -59.64 15.57
CA ARG A 2 74.78 -58.84 14.81
C ARG A 2 74.63 -57.53 15.58
N ARG A 3 75.15 -56.45 14.99
CA ARG A 3 75.03 -55.08 15.48
C ARG A 3 73.64 -54.57 15.07
N HIS A 4 72.80 -54.18 16.03
CA HIS A 4 71.62 -53.37 15.74
C HIS A 4 71.99 -51.91 15.98
N LEU A 5 71.96 -51.14 14.88
CA LEU A 5 72.12 -49.68 14.87
C LEU A 5 70.88 -49.04 15.50
N GLU A 6 71.09 -48.13 16.44
CA GLU A 6 70.10 -47.14 16.86
C GLU A 6 69.92 -46.11 15.73
N GLY A 7 68.68 -45.96 15.26
CA GLY A 7 68.30 -44.93 14.31
C GLY A 7 67.80 -43.68 15.03
N LEU A 8 68.62 -42.63 15.03
CA LEU A 8 68.26 -41.28 15.43
C LEU A 8 67.15 -40.75 14.50
N VAL A 9 65.96 -40.44 15.02
CA VAL A 9 64.92 -39.71 14.28
C VAL A 9 65.13 -38.21 14.52
N LEU A 10 65.65 -37.51 13.52
CA LEU A 10 65.78 -36.05 13.51
C LEU A 10 64.46 -35.40 13.08
N ALA A 11 63.98 -34.49 13.93
CA ALA A 11 62.79 -33.68 13.74
C ALA A 11 62.95 -32.67 12.59
N GLY A 12 61.97 -32.62 11.68
CA GLY A 12 61.78 -31.54 10.71
C GLY A 12 60.52 -30.75 11.06
N LEU A 13 60.66 -29.66 11.82
CA LEU A 13 59.58 -28.72 12.12
C LEU A 13 59.46 -27.74 10.95
N VAL A 14 58.44 -27.90 10.09
CA VAL A 14 58.12 -26.94 9.03
C VAL A 14 57.31 -25.78 9.65
N LEU A 15 57.98 -24.66 9.94
CA LEU A 15 57.30 -23.39 10.24
C LEU A 15 56.75 -22.80 8.94
N THR A 16 55.43 -22.84 8.77
CA THR A 16 54.73 -22.06 7.75
C THR A 16 54.43 -20.67 8.32
N SER A 17 55.15 -19.66 7.86
CA SER A 17 54.85 -18.25 8.14
C SER A 17 53.69 -17.79 7.26
N ALA A 18 52.50 -17.69 7.83
CA ALA A 18 51.37 -17.01 7.19
C ALA A 18 51.63 -15.49 7.20
N VAL A 19 51.82 -14.91 6.02
CA VAL A 19 51.88 -13.45 5.84
C VAL A 19 50.45 -12.91 5.86
N PRO A 20 50.06 -12.02 6.80
CA PRO A 20 48.74 -11.41 6.76
C PRO A 20 48.68 -10.41 5.59
N GLY A 21 47.73 -10.60 4.69
CA GLY A 21 47.40 -9.63 3.65
C GLY A 21 46.87 -8.32 4.24
N PRO A 22 46.98 -7.19 3.52
CA PRO A 22 46.57 -5.89 4.03
C PRO A 22 45.05 -5.86 4.26
N VAL A 23 44.65 -5.60 5.50
CA VAL A 23 43.27 -5.31 5.88
C VAL A 23 42.89 -3.96 5.30
N ARG A 24 41.92 -3.94 4.38
CA ARG A 24 41.36 -2.71 3.83
C ARG A 24 40.46 -2.08 4.89
N ALA A 25 40.87 -0.93 5.43
CA ALA A 25 40.06 -0.18 6.39
C ALA A 25 38.74 0.24 5.75
N GLU A 26 37.62 0.02 6.46
CA GLU A 26 36.33 0.57 6.10
C GLU A 26 36.39 2.11 6.17
N PRO A 27 35.84 2.83 5.17
CA PRO A 27 35.78 4.28 5.25
C PRO A 27 34.87 4.69 6.41
N PRO A 28 35.22 5.75 7.16
CA PRO A 28 34.41 6.23 8.27
C PRO A 28 33.02 6.63 7.78
N PRO A 29 31.96 6.38 8.57
CA PRO A 29 30.59 6.42 8.09
C PRO A 29 30.08 7.83 7.70
N TRP A 30 30.74 8.91 8.14
CA TRP A 30 30.37 10.29 7.79
C TRP A 30 31.58 11.24 7.90
N PRO A 31 31.68 12.30 7.06
CA PRO A 31 32.61 13.40 7.31
C PRO A 31 32.23 14.14 8.61
N GLU A 32 33.22 14.59 9.38
CA GLU A 32 32.97 15.29 10.66
C GLU A 32 32.02 16.49 10.50
N PHE A 33 30.91 16.45 11.22
CA PHE A 33 29.94 17.53 11.27
C PHE A 33 30.33 18.52 12.38
N THR A 34 30.58 19.78 12.03
CA THR A 34 30.81 20.85 13.02
C THR A 34 29.63 21.81 13.07
N PHE A 35 29.00 21.92 14.24
CA PHE A 35 27.91 22.87 14.47
C PHE A 35 28.47 24.28 14.62
N ARG A 36 28.33 25.14 13.62
CA ARG A 36 28.53 26.59 13.81
C ARG A 36 27.26 27.21 14.37
N ARG A 37 27.28 27.63 15.63
CA ARG A 37 26.23 28.50 16.19
C ARG A 37 26.34 29.88 15.56
N VAL A 38 25.37 30.22 14.71
CA VAL A 38 25.23 31.57 14.16
C VAL A 38 24.35 32.37 15.14
N LYS A 39 24.88 33.47 15.66
CA LYS A 39 24.08 34.40 16.48
C LYS A 39 23.01 35.07 15.61
N PRO A 40 21.75 35.21 16.10
CA PRO A 40 20.74 35.98 15.40
C PRO A 40 21.23 37.43 15.16
N PRO A 41 20.92 38.04 14.01
CA PRO A 41 21.27 39.43 13.75
C PRO A 41 20.56 40.36 14.74
N ALA A 42 21.25 41.44 15.13
CA ALA A 42 20.69 42.44 16.03
C ALA A 42 19.44 43.12 15.42
N PRO A 43 18.50 43.60 16.25
CA PRO A 43 17.31 44.31 15.76
C PRO A 43 17.72 45.49 14.87
N GLY A 44 17.29 45.48 13.59
CA GLY A 44 17.58 46.53 12.61
C GLY A 44 18.62 46.20 11.53
N ALA A 45 19.21 45.00 11.51
CA ALA A 45 20.12 44.60 10.43
C ALA A 45 19.39 44.38 9.09
N SER A 46 19.86 45.02 8.02
CA SER A 46 19.20 45.11 6.71
C SER A 46 19.46 43.94 5.74
N ARG A 47 20.20 42.90 6.15
CA ARG A 47 20.42 41.71 5.31
C ARG A 47 19.35 40.66 5.57
N ARG A 48 18.17 40.87 5.01
CA ARG A 48 17.16 39.82 4.85
C ARG A 48 17.61 38.89 3.72
N ILE A 49 17.53 37.58 3.93
CA ILE A 49 17.77 36.58 2.88
C ILE A 49 16.76 36.86 1.76
N THR A 50 17.24 37.43 0.66
CA THR A 50 16.45 37.57 -0.56
C THR A 50 16.44 36.20 -1.22
N VAL A 51 15.33 35.47 -1.12
CA VAL A 51 15.13 34.26 -1.91
C VAL A 51 14.91 34.72 -3.35
N GLN A 52 15.98 34.75 -4.13
CA GLN A 52 15.93 34.92 -5.59
C GLN A 52 15.49 33.57 -6.17
N ILE A 53 14.20 33.42 -6.46
CA ILE A 53 13.73 32.31 -7.31
C ILE A 53 13.97 32.79 -8.75
N GLU A 54 15.07 32.37 -9.36
CA GLU A 54 15.24 32.52 -10.80
C GLU A 54 14.15 31.71 -11.50
N PRO A 55 13.40 32.29 -12.46
CA PRO A 55 12.45 31.51 -13.25
C PRO A 55 13.24 30.45 -14.02
N ARG A 56 12.97 29.18 -13.71
CA ARG A 56 13.55 28.07 -14.48
C ARG A 56 13.16 28.23 -15.94
N ALA A 57 14.17 28.42 -16.78
CA ALA A 57 14.07 28.34 -18.22
C ALA A 57 13.36 27.03 -18.61
N THR A 58 12.39 27.15 -19.52
CA THR A 58 11.72 26.02 -20.16
C THR A 58 12.75 25.30 -21.03
N VAL A 59 13.46 24.34 -20.45
CA VAL A 59 14.20 23.34 -21.24
C VAL A 59 13.15 22.36 -21.73
N VAL A 60 12.71 22.53 -22.96
CA VAL A 60 11.92 21.52 -23.69
C VAL A 60 12.92 20.46 -24.13
N PRO A 61 12.87 19.21 -23.62
CA PRO A 61 13.58 18.12 -24.27
C PRO A 61 12.93 17.89 -25.63
N GLU A 62 13.78 17.87 -26.64
CA GLU A 62 13.45 17.58 -28.03
C GLU A 62 12.58 16.32 -28.16
N ALA A 63 11.61 16.42 -29.07
CA ALA A 63 10.47 15.53 -29.21
C ALA A 63 10.87 14.06 -29.41
N LEU A 64 10.61 13.23 -28.39
CA LEU A 64 10.22 11.85 -28.62
C LEU A 64 8.71 11.84 -28.87
N SER A 65 8.34 11.76 -30.14
CA SER A 65 6.96 11.60 -30.60
C SER A 65 6.21 10.56 -29.77
N PRO A 66 5.11 10.92 -29.07
CA PRO A 66 4.14 9.93 -28.68
C PRO A 66 3.26 9.68 -29.90
N SER A 67 3.58 8.64 -30.68
CA SER A 67 2.51 7.89 -31.36
C SER A 67 1.75 7.09 -30.29
N ALA A 68 1.14 7.81 -29.35
CA ALA A 68 0.11 7.26 -28.49
C ALA A 68 -1.20 7.46 -29.26
N ALA A 69 -1.55 6.46 -30.06
CA ALA A 69 -2.94 6.27 -30.41
C ALA A 69 -3.77 6.36 -29.11
N PRO A 70 -4.94 6.99 -29.11
CA PRO A 70 -5.76 7.08 -27.92
C PRO A 70 -5.99 5.65 -27.44
N LEU A 71 -5.53 5.34 -26.21
CA LEU A 71 -5.96 4.13 -25.52
C LEU A 71 -7.48 4.23 -25.47
N ALA A 72 -8.11 3.46 -26.34
CA ALA A 72 -9.54 3.47 -26.54
C ALA A 72 -10.20 3.30 -25.17
N ARG A 73 -11.27 4.06 -24.94
CA ARG A 73 -12.23 3.74 -23.89
C ARG A 73 -12.70 2.33 -24.18
N SER A 74 -12.12 1.34 -23.51
CA SER A 74 -12.70 0.02 -23.49
C SER A 74 -14.07 0.18 -22.84
N PRO A 75 -15.14 -0.33 -23.47
CA PRO A 75 -16.37 -0.57 -22.74
C PRO A 75 -16.04 -1.71 -21.79
N ASP A 76 -15.51 -1.38 -20.61
CA ASP A 76 -15.35 -2.37 -19.56
C ASP A 76 -16.75 -2.91 -19.28
N ALA A 77 -16.88 -4.22 -19.47
CA ALA A 77 -18.06 -4.99 -19.16
C ALA A 77 -18.49 -4.59 -17.75
N ALA A 78 -19.58 -3.84 -17.67
CA ALA A 78 -20.32 -3.68 -16.44
C ALA A 78 -20.49 -5.09 -15.89
N ALA A 79 -19.93 -5.37 -14.72
CA ALA A 79 -20.28 -6.56 -14.00
C ALA A 79 -21.79 -6.50 -13.80
N GLU A 80 -22.53 -7.33 -14.54
CA GLU A 80 -23.97 -7.46 -14.32
C GLU A 80 -24.20 -7.86 -12.86
N PRO A 81 -25.19 -7.24 -12.18
CA PRO A 81 -25.47 -7.57 -10.79
C PRO A 81 -26.05 -8.99 -10.71
N PRO A 82 -25.50 -9.90 -9.90
CA PRO A 82 -26.14 -11.19 -9.69
C PRO A 82 -27.33 -11.08 -8.73
N ALA A 83 -28.39 -11.82 -9.05
CA ALA A 83 -29.36 -12.30 -8.08
C ALA A 83 -28.65 -13.33 -7.17
N GLY A 84 -28.18 -12.86 -6.00
CA GLY A 84 -27.62 -13.70 -4.94
C GLY A 84 -28.24 -13.29 -3.61
N ASN A 85 -29.05 -14.17 -3.04
CA ASN A 85 -29.72 -14.11 -1.73
C ASN A 85 -30.04 -12.70 -1.23
N ALA A 86 -31.27 -12.25 -1.51
CA ALA A 86 -31.88 -11.10 -0.88
C ALA A 86 -31.95 -11.29 0.66
N ALA A 87 -30.99 -10.70 1.39
CA ALA A 87 -31.14 -10.28 2.78
C ALA A 87 -29.93 -9.42 3.19
N ASP A 88 -30.13 -8.11 3.03
CA ASP A 88 -29.62 -6.97 3.81
C ASP A 88 -29.01 -5.89 2.90
N PRO A 89 -29.69 -4.74 2.68
CA PRO A 89 -29.25 -3.69 1.77
C PRO A 89 -28.10 -2.87 2.34
N GLY A 90 -26.97 -3.48 2.69
CA GLY A 90 -25.94 -2.76 3.42
C GLY A 90 -26.41 -2.31 4.81
N PRO A 91 -25.52 -1.81 5.66
CA PRO A 91 -25.94 -1.06 6.84
C PRO A 91 -26.65 0.22 6.37
N ALA A 92 -27.97 0.19 6.19
CA ALA A 92 -28.75 1.36 5.77
C ALA A 92 -28.51 2.57 6.69
N TRP A 93 -28.24 2.31 7.96
CA TRP A 93 -27.84 3.31 8.96
C TRP A 93 -26.53 4.03 8.63
N PHE A 94 -25.59 3.40 7.94
CA PHE A 94 -24.32 4.03 7.55
C PHE A 94 -24.59 5.08 6.47
N TRP A 95 -25.40 4.71 5.47
CA TRP A 95 -25.73 5.57 4.33
C TRP A 95 -26.69 6.71 4.69
N SER A 96 -27.36 6.66 5.85
CA SER A 96 -28.10 7.82 6.37
C SER A 96 -27.19 8.90 6.98
N ARG A 97 -25.93 8.57 7.29
CA ARG A 97 -24.95 9.49 7.88
C ARG A 97 -23.83 9.88 6.92
N VAL A 98 -23.52 9.01 5.97
CA VAL A 98 -22.47 9.19 4.96
C VAL A 98 -23.11 9.19 3.58
N SER A 99 -23.12 10.35 2.92
CA SER A 99 -23.76 10.50 1.61
C SER A 99 -23.15 9.55 0.57
N PRO A 100 -23.91 8.80 -0.24
CA PRO A 100 -23.36 8.02 -1.34
C PRO A 100 -22.99 8.89 -2.57
N ALA A 101 -23.39 10.15 -2.62
CA ALA A 101 -23.34 10.96 -3.84
C ALA A 101 -21.91 11.41 -4.20
N LEU A 102 -21.64 11.47 -5.51
CA LEU A 102 -20.43 12.04 -6.08
C LEU A 102 -20.37 13.55 -5.89
N SER A 103 -21.52 14.24 -5.88
CA SER A 103 -21.60 15.69 -5.64
C SER A 103 -21.07 16.10 -4.26
N ASP A 104 -21.11 15.19 -3.30
CA ASP A 104 -20.65 15.40 -1.93
C ASP A 104 -19.20 14.93 -1.73
N SER A 105 -18.52 14.59 -2.83
CA SER A 105 -17.15 14.09 -2.81
C SER A 105 -16.19 15.10 -2.19
N ARG A 106 -15.40 14.62 -1.23
CA ARG A 106 -14.32 15.41 -0.62
C ARG A 106 -13.32 14.48 0.08
N PRO A 107 -12.02 14.82 0.07
CA PRO A 107 -10.99 14.02 0.77
C PRO A 107 -11.30 13.79 2.26
N GLY A 108 -11.95 14.76 2.91
CA GLY A 108 -12.27 14.74 4.34
C GLY A 108 -13.41 13.80 4.76
N ARG A 109 -13.95 12.96 3.87
CA ARG A 109 -15.06 12.03 4.22
C ARG A 109 -14.65 10.84 5.09
N LEU A 110 -13.36 10.58 5.22
CA LEU A 110 -12.88 9.48 6.04
C LEU A 110 -13.28 9.64 7.51
N ALA A 111 -12.93 10.77 8.12
CA ALA A 111 -13.21 11.04 9.53
C ALA A 111 -14.70 10.88 9.90
N PRO A 112 -15.66 11.56 9.22
CA PRO A 112 -17.08 11.38 9.53
C PRO A 112 -17.58 9.96 9.25
N ALA A 113 -17.02 9.25 8.27
CA ALA A 113 -17.39 7.85 8.02
C ALA A 113 -16.91 6.92 9.15
N LEU A 114 -15.72 7.15 9.71
CA LEU A 114 -15.23 6.41 10.87
C LEU A 114 -16.02 6.72 12.14
N VAL A 115 -16.41 7.98 12.34
CA VAL A 115 -17.32 8.37 13.44
C VAL A 115 -18.65 7.63 13.30
N ALA A 116 -19.25 7.64 12.09
CA ALA A 116 -20.48 6.90 11.84
C ALA A 116 -20.32 5.41 12.17
N LEU A 117 -19.20 4.78 11.79
CA LEU A 117 -18.91 3.38 12.13
C LEU A 117 -18.82 3.12 13.64
N GLY A 118 -18.27 4.05 14.41
CA GLY A 118 -18.18 3.93 15.88
C GLY A 118 -19.51 4.10 16.61
N GLU A 119 -20.48 4.75 15.95
CA GLU A 119 -21.83 5.02 16.49
C GLU A 119 -22.91 4.09 15.91
N ALA A 120 -22.48 2.92 15.40
CA ALA A 120 -23.38 1.91 14.85
C ALA A 120 -24.42 1.47 15.90
N PRO A 121 -25.70 1.25 15.50
CA PRO A 121 -26.71 0.70 16.40
C PRO A 121 -26.27 -0.64 17.00
N PRO A 122 -26.75 -1.00 18.22
CA PRO A 122 -26.46 -2.28 18.81
C PRO A 122 -26.84 -3.44 17.88
N GLY A 123 -25.86 -4.29 17.55
CA GLY A 123 -26.06 -5.45 16.65
C GLY A 123 -25.89 -5.15 15.15
N GLU A 124 -25.72 -3.89 14.76
CA GLU A 124 -25.63 -3.49 13.34
C GLU A 124 -24.22 -3.01 12.92
N ALA A 125 -23.21 -3.21 13.78
CA ALA A 125 -21.83 -2.83 13.48
C ALA A 125 -21.29 -3.53 12.22
N ALA A 126 -20.57 -2.77 11.39
CA ALA A 126 -19.96 -3.30 10.17
C ALA A 126 -18.96 -4.43 10.50
N ARG A 127 -19.08 -5.56 9.80
CA ARG A 127 -18.26 -6.76 10.07
C ARG A 127 -16.84 -6.61 9.54
N ALA A 128 -15.91 -6.13 10.37
CA ALA A 128 -14.49 -6.07 10.04
C ALA A 128 -13.76 -7.42 10.21
N PRO A 129 -12.68 -7.68 9.46
CA PRO A 129 -11.70 -8.73 9.77
C PRO A 129 -11.18 -8.60 11.21
N ARG A 130 -10.95 -9.75 11.87
CA ARG A 130 -10.37 -9.79 13.22
C ARG A 130 -8.94 -9.24 13.21
N LEU A 131 -8.50 -8.64 14.32
CA LEU A 131 -7.14 -8.13 14.47
C LEU A 131 -6.07 -9.18 14.12
N GLN A 132 -6.22 -10.40 14.65
CA GLN A 132 -5.28 -11.49 14.39
C GLN A 132 -5.12 -11.79 12.90
N LEU A 133 -6.22 -11.82 12.14
CA LEU A 133 -6.18 -12.05 10.70
C LEU A 133 -5.37 -10.96 9.98
N LEU A 134 -5.57 -9.70 10.32
CA LEU A 134 -4.82 -8.60 9.72
C LEU A 134 -3.33 -8.62 10.13
N GLN A 135 -3.02 -9.07 11.36
CA GLN A 135 -1.64 -9.29 11.79
C GLN A 135 -0.96 -10.39 10.96
N ASP A 136 -1.63 -11.53 10.77
CA ASP A 136 -1.09 -12.66 9.99
C ASP A 136 -0.84 -12.26 8.52
N ILE A 137 -1.76 -11.49 7.92
CA ILE A 137 -1.59 -10.94 6.57
C ILE A 137 -0.41 -9.95 6.54
N ALA A 138 -0.30 -9.06 7.53
CA ALA A 138 0.81 -8.10 7.60
C ALA A 138 2.17 -8.79 7.81
N GLU A 139 2.22 -9.87 8.59
CA GLU A 139 3.43 -10.67 8.79
C GLU A 139 3.85 -11.40 7.51
N THR A 140 2.88 -11.95 6.77
CA THR A 140 3.13 -12.74 5.56
C THR A 140 3.42 -11.86 4.33
N HIS A 141 2.64 -10.79 4.15
CA HIS A 141 2.63 -9.98 2.92
C HIS A 141 3.09 -8.53 3.13
N GLY A 142 3.43 -8.13 4.36
CA GLY A 142 3.74 -6.73 4.68
C GLY A 142 4.88 -6.13 3.85
N ARG A 143 5.91 -6.91 3.51
CA ARG A 143 6.99 -6.45 2.61
C ARG A 143 6.48 -6.12 1.20
N ALA A 144 5.62 -6.98 0.64
CA ALA A 144 5.03 -6.76 -0.68
C ALA A 144 4.06 -5.57 -0.65
N ILE A 145 3.24 -5.44 0.40
CA ILE A 145 2.34 -4.30 0.61
C ILE A 145 3.13 -2.98 0.70
N LEU A 146 4.17 -2.94 1.53
CA LEU A 146 5.03 -1.75 1.66
C LEU A 146 5.68 -1.41 0.33
N SER A 147 6.29 -2.40 -0.34
CA SER A 147 6.94 -2.18 -1.64
C SER A 147 5.98 -1.67 -2.71
N ALA A 148 4.74 -2.17 -2.76
CA ALA A 148 3.77 -1.79 -3.78
C ALA A 148 3.18 -0.38 -3.55
N THR A 149 3.19 0.10 -2.30
CA THR A 149 2.60 1.39 -1.91
C THR A 149 3.60 2.54 -1.90
N VAL A 150 4.90 2.28 -2.02
CA VAL A 150 5.91 3.36 -2.14
C VAL A 150 5.63 4.20 -3.39
N GLY A 151 5.55 5.52 -3.21
CA GLY A 151 5.36 6.47 -4.31
C GLY A 151 3.93 6.57 -4.84
N THR A 152 2.96 5.93 -4.17
CA THR A 152 1.53 6.01 -4.53
C THR A 152 0.74 6.78 -3.48
N ARG A 153 -0.56 7.03 -3.74
CA ARG A 153 -1.53 7.62 -2.80
C ARG A 153 -2.26 6.56 -1.97
N VAL A 154 -1.71 5.36 -1.87
CA VAL A 154 -2.34 4.22 -1.18
C VAL A 154 -1.55 3.92 0.08
N SER A 155 -2.19 4.06 1.24
CA SER A 155 -1.56 3.65 2.50
C SER A 155 -1.36 2.12 2.55
N PRO A 156 -0.27 1.63 3.17
CA PRO A 156 -0.13 0.21 3.50
C PRO A 156 -1.32 -0.32 4.30
N ALA A 157 -1.89 0.48 5.20
CA ALA A 157 -3.09 0.14 5.95
C ALA A 157 -4.33 -0.06 5.07
N LEU A 158 -4.50 0.76 4.02
CA LEU A 158 -5.59 0.59 3.04
C LEU A 158 -5.42 -0.70 2.25
N ALA A 159 -4.23 -0.96 1.72
CA ALA A 159 -3.95 -2.19 1.00
C ALA A 159 -4.19 -3.43 1.89
N LEU A 160 -3.74 -3.40 3.15
CA LEU A 160 -3.99 -4.47 4.11
C LEU A 160 -5.49 -4.68 4.39
N ALA A 161 -6.24 -3.59 4.57
CA ALA A 161 -7.69 -3.64 4.80
C ALA A 161 -8.43 -4.26 3.61
N VAL A 162 -8.10 -3.86 2.39
CA VAL A 162 -8.66 -4.43 1.15
C VAL A 162 -8.35 -5.93 1.06
N ILE A 163 -7.10 -6.35 1.23
CA ILE A 163 -6.72 -7.79 1.21
C ILE A 163 -7.52 -8.58 2.25
N GLY A 164 -7.66 -8.03 3.46
CA GLY A 164 -8.42 -8.66 4.55
C GLY A 164 -9.90 -8.87 4.22
N VAL A 165 -10.52 -7.93 3.50
CA VAL A 165 -11.92 -8.01 3.09
C VAL A 165 -12.13 -8.88 1.85
N GLU A 166 -11.22 -8.79 0.88
CA GLU A 166 -11.32 -9.45 -0.43
C GLU A 166 -11.06 -10.96 -0.35
N SER A 167 -9.92 -11.35 0.23
CA SER A 167 -9.49 -12.76 0.24
C SER A 167 -9.32 -13.32 1.65
N GLY A 168 -9.22 -12.46 2.66
CA GLY A 168 -8.77 -12.84 3.99
C GLY A 168 -7.33 -13.36 3.99
N GLY A 169 -6.48 -12.84 3.09
CA GLY A 169 -5.08 -13.26 2.96
C GLY A 169 -4.85 -14.51 2.11
N ARG A 170 -5.88 -15.07 1.47
CA ARG A 170 -5.76 -16.27 0.64
C ARG A 170 -5.23 -15.94 -0.75
N GLY A 171 -3.95 -16.17 -0.99
CA GLY A 171 -3.26 -15.80 -2.25
C GLY A 171 -3.80 -16.42 -3.54
N ARG A 172 -4.60 -17.50 -3.45
CA ARG A 172 -5.23 -18.17 -4.60
C ARG A 172 -6.76 -18.17 -4.54
N ALA A 173 -7.36 -17.24 -3.77
CA ALA A 173 -8.82 -17.13 -3.70
C ALA A 173 -9.39 -16.82 -5.09
N LEU A 174 -10.39 -17.59 -5.51
CA LEU A 174 -11.14 -17.38 -6.75
C LEU A 174 -12.60 -17.07 -6.39
N SER A 175 -13.12 -15.94 -6.82
CA SER A 175 -14.54 -15.61 -6.66
C SER A 175 -15.39 -16.31 -7.72
N PRO A 176 -16.71 -16.47 -7.48
CA PRO A 176 -17.65 -16.96 -8.51
C PRO A 176 -17.66 -16.11 -9.79
N LYS A 177 -17.29 -14.82 -9.70
CA LYS A 177 -17.23 -13.88 -10.82
C LYS A 177 -15.87 -13.91 -11.55
N GLY A 178 -14.92 -14.72 -11.08
CA GLY A 178 -13.60 -14.87 -11.70
C GLY A 178 -12.52 -13.90 -11.17
N ALA A 179 -12.79 -13.17 -10.09
CA ALA A 179 -11.78 -12.38 -9.41
C ALA A 179 -10.75 -13.29 -8.73
N LEU A 180 -9.45 -13.00 -8.86
CA LEU A 180 -8.38 -13.89 -8.42
C LEU A 180 -7.37 -13.19 -7.49
N GLY A 181 -6.92 -13.95 -6.50
CA GLY A 181 -5.77 -13.62 -5.65
C GLY A 181 -6.10 -12.73 -4.45
N LEU A 182 -5.04 -12.18 -3.82
CA LEU A 182 -5.13 -11.47 -2.54
C LEU A 182 -6.08 -10.27 -2.55
N MET A 183 -6.03 -9.48 -3.62
CA MET A 183 -6.81 -8.27 -3.83
C MET A 183 -7.96 -8.46 -4.81
N GLN A 184 -8.29 -9.72 -5.14
CA GLN A 184 -9.42 -10.12 -5.99
C GLN A 184 -9.51 -9.31 -7.29
N LEU A 185 -8.46 -9.37 -8.11
CA LEU A 185 -8.46 -8.66 -9.39
C LEU A 185 -9.30 -9.43 -10.40
N MET A 186 -10.24 -8.74 -11.04
CA MET A 186 -10.90 -9.25 -12.24
C MET A 186 -9.87 -9.41 -13.37
N PRO A 187 -10.05 -10.37 -14.31
CA PRO A 187 -9.07 -10.61 -15.37
C PRO A 187 -8.79 -9.37 -16.24
N ALA A 188 -9.80 -8.54 -16.50
CA ALA A 188 -9.63 -7.28 -17.24
C ALA A 188 -8.76 -6.27 -16.46
N THR A 189 -9.03 -6.09 -15.17
CA THR A 189 -8.26 -5.24 -14.26
C THR A 189 -6.82 -5.73 -14.14
N ALA A 190 -6.61 -7.04 -13.96
CA ALA A 190 -5.27 -7.64 -13.90
C ALA A 190 -4.44 -7.32 -15.15
N ARG A 191 -5.03 -7.48 -16.35
CA ARG A 191 -4.36 -7.11 -17.61
C ARG A 191 -4.06 -5.61 -17.69
N ARG A 192 -5.05 -4.77 -17.35
CA ARG A 192 -4.91 -3.29 -17.39
C ARG A 192 -3.76 -2.80 -16.50
N PHE A 193 -3.54 -3.45 -15.36
CA PHE A 193 -2.49 -3.07 -14.39
C PHE A 193 -1.28 -4.00 -14.42
N GLY A 194 -1.04 -4.69 -15.55
CA GLY A 194 0.21 -5.40 -15.81
C GLY A 194 0.47 -6.61 -14.90
N VAL A 195 -0.59 -7.33 -14.51
CA VAL A 195 -0.53 -8.57 -13.75
C VAL A 195 -0.75 -9.76 -14.70
N ALA A 196 0.34 -10.46 -15.03
CA ALA A 196 0.29 -11.64 -15.89
C ALA A 196 -0.27 -12.87 -15.18
N ASP A 197 0.12 -13.08 -13.91
CA ASP A 197 -0.41 -14.12 -13.04
C ASP A 197 -1.02 -13.49 -11.79
N ALA A 198 -2.35 -13.47 -11.70
CA ALA A 198 -3.05 -12.93 -10.54
C ALA A 198 -3.07 -13.89 -9.34
N ALA A 199 -2.60 -15.14 -9.48
CA ALA A 199 -2.37 -16.05 -8.36
C ALA A 199 -1.00 -15.85 -7.69
N ASP A 200 -0.08 -15.11 -8.32
CA ASP A 200 1.16 -14.67 -7.66
C ASP A 200 0.85 -13.54 -6.67
N PRO A 201 1.09 -13.73 -5.35
CA PRO A 201 0.72 -12.74 -4.35
C PRO A 201 1.38 -11.37 -4.54
N VAL A 202 2.63 -11.33 -5.00
CA VAL A 202 3.38 -10.08 -5.14
C VAL A 202 2.87 -9.28 -6.33
N ALA A 203 2.69 -9.93 -7.48
CA ALA A 203 2.12 -9.32 -8.68
C ALA A 203 0.68 -8.86 -8.44
N ASN A 204 -0.13 -9.67 -7.73
CA ASN A 204 -1.51 -9.32 -7.38
C ASN A 204 -1.58 -8.08 -6.49
N ILE A 205 -0.75 -8.01 -5.44
CA ILE A 205 -0.67 -6.82 -4.57
C ILE A 205 -0.23 -5.60 -5.39
N ARG A 206 0.80 -5.72 -6.23
CA ARG A 206 1.28 -4.61 -7.06
C ARG A 206 0.18 -4.09 -7.98
N GLY A 207 -0.55 -4.98 -8.65
CA GLY A 207 -1.65 -4.60 -9.54
C GLY A 207 -2.84 -3.98 -8.81
N GLY A 208 -3.23 -4.55 -7.67
CA GLY A 208 -4.32 -4.00 -6.86
C GLY A 208 -4.00 -2.65 -6.25
N VAL A 209 -2.76 -2.43 -5.79
CA VAL A 209 -2.32 -1.11 -5.34
C VAL A 209 -2.24 -0.11 -6.49
N ALA A 210 -1.79 -0.51 -7.68
CA ALA A 210 -1.80 0.35 -8.87
C ALA A 210 -3.24 0.73 -9.27
N TYR A 211 -4.19 -0.20 -9.16
CA TYR A 211 -5.60 0.08 -9.41
C TYR A 211 -6.17 1.04 -8.36
N LEU A 212 -5.92 0.81 -7.07
CA LEU A 212 -6.32 1.73 -6.01
C LEU A 212 -5.72 3.13 -6.21
N ASP A 213 -4.44 3.26 -6.56
CA ASP A 213 -3.84 4.58 -6.79
C ASP A 213 -4.49 5.30 -7.98
N TRP A 214 -4.80 4.58 -9.05
CA TRP A 214 -5.54 5.14 -10.17
C TRP A 214 -6.92 5.66 -9.73
N LEU A 215 -7.65 4.88 -8.92
CA LEU A 215 -8.94 5.29 -8.35
C LEU A 215 -8.81 6.48 -7.39
N MET A 216 -7.75 6.53 -6.58
CA MET A 216 -7.46 7.68 -5.73
C MET A 216 -7.33 8.97 -6.57
N GLY A 217 -6.79 8.88 -7.78
CA GLY A 217 -6.77 10.00 -8.73
C GLY A 217 -8.14 10.32 -9.30
N GLU A 218 -8.86 9.31 -9.78
CA GLU A 218 -10.17 9.48 -10.41
C GLU A 218 -11.19 10.14 -9.46
N PHE A 219 -11.17 9.77 -8.18
CA PHE A 219 -12.14 10.24 -7.19
C PHE A 219 -11.56 11.23 -6.18
N GLY A 220 -10.43 11.88 -6.50
CA GLY A 220 -9.85 12.95 -5.68
C GLY A 220 -9.49 12.53 -4.25
N GLY A 221 -9.17 11.24 -4.06
CA GLY A 221 -8.86 10.66 -2.76
C GLY A 221 -10.06 10.48 -1.83
N ASP A 222 -11.30 10.58 -2.34
CA ASP A 222 -12.49 10.28 -1.54
C ASP A 222 -12.56 8.78 -1.21
N PRO A 223 -12.41 8.39 0.07
CA PRO A 223 -12.34 6.99 0.46
C PRO A 223 -13.61 6.20 0.12
N VAL A 224 -14.79 6.83 0.15
CA VAL A 224 -16.05 6.12 -0.09
C VAL A 224 -16.19 5.77 -1.56
N LEU A 225 -15.86 6.72 -2.45
CA LEU A 225 -15.98 6.52 -3.89
C LEU A 225 -14.87 5.62 -4.43
N VAL A 226 -13.65 5.75 -3.90
CA VAL A 226 -12.53 4.87 -4.25
C VAL A 226 -12.87 3.42 -3.91
N LEU A 227 -13.39 3.15 -2.72
CA LEU A 227 -13.77 1.79 -2.30
C LEU A 227 -14.98 1.26 -3.08
N ALA A 228 -15.96 2.10 -3.35
CA ALA A 228 -17.10 1.73 -4.18
C ALA A 228 -16.67 1.37 -5.61
N ALA A 229 -15.77 2.16 -6.20
CA ALA A 229 -15.26 1.91 -7.54
C ALA A 229 -14.34 0.69 -7.59
N TYR A 230 -13.58 0.40 -6.52
CA TYR A 230 -12.79 -0.82 -6.46
C TYR A 230 -13.66 -2.08 -6.58
N ASN A 231 -14.80 -2.09 -5.88
CA ASN A 231 -15.73 -3.22 -5.87
C ASN A 231 -16.68 -3.26 -7.08
N ALA A 232 -17.30 -2.13 -7.45
CA ALA A 232 -18.32 -2.05 -8.49
C ALA A 232 -17.79 -1.64 -9.88
N GLY A 233 -16.55 -1.20 -9.96
CA GLY A 233 -15.97 -0.53 -11.12
C GLY A 233 -16.27 0.98 -11.14
N GLU A 234 -15.31 1.77 -11.63
CA GLU A 234 -15.43 3.22 -11.76
C GLU A 234 -16.58 3.64 -12.69
N GLY A 235 -16.90 2.81 -13.68
CA GLY A 235 -17.96 3.07 -14.65
C GLY A 235 -19.32 3.10 -13.98
N ALA A 236 -19.57 2.16 -13.06
CA ALA A 236 -20.81 2.10 -12.30
C ALA A 236 -20.95 3.31 -11.37
N VAL A 237 -19.86 3.72 -10.71
CA VAL A 237 -19.87 4.90 -9.82
C VAL A 237 -20.18 6.17 -10.60
N ARG A 238 -19.57 6.37 -11.78
CA ARG A 238 -19.87 7.53 -12.64
C ARG A 238 -21.30 7.48 -13.17
N ALA A 239 -21.77 6.33 -13.64
CA ALA A 239 -23.12 6.17 -14.18
C ALA A 239 -24.22 6.46 -13.15
N HIS A 240 -23.98 6.14 -11.86
CA HIS A 240 -24.93 6.40 -10.78
C HIS A 240 -24.70 7.75 -10.07
N GLY A 241 -23.69 8.53 -10.46
CA GLY A 241 -23.34 9.78 -9.78
C GLY A 241 -22.97 9.58 -8.31
N GLY A 242 -22.32 8.46 -7.97
CA GLY A 242 -22.01 8.09 -6.58
C GLY A 242 -21.94 6.57 -6.38
N VAL A 243 -22.00 6.12 -5.12
CA VAL A 243 -22.02 4.70 -4.78
C VAL A 243 -23.28 4.05 -5.35
N PRO A 244 -23.14 3.05 -6.26
CA PRO A 244 -24.30 2.41 -6.89
C PRO A 244 -25.16 1.68 -5.85
N PRO A 245 -26.47 1.50 -6.11
CA PRO A 245 -27.39 0.83 -5.20
C PRO A 245 -27.23 -0.71 -5.22
N TYR A 246 -26.02 -1.21 -5.39
CA TYR A 246 -25.71 -2.63 -5.31
C TYR A 246 -25.53 -3.02 -3.85
N PRO A 247 -26.28 -4.01 -3.32
CA PRO A 247 -26.14 -4.44 -1.92
C PRO A 247 -24.70 -4.77 -1.57
N GLU A 248 -24.02 -5.55 -2.43
CA GLU A 248 -22.61 -5.93 -2.27
C GLU A 248 -21.70 -4.71 -2.07
N THR A 249 -21.83 -3.68 -2.92
CA THR A 249 -21.00 -2.47 -2.83
C THR A 249 -21.35 -1.62 -1.61
N ARG A 250 -22.64 -1.55 -1.26
CA ARG A 250 -23.12 -0.82 -0.07
C ARG A 250 -22.71 -1.47 1.24
N ASP A 251 -22.49 -2.78 1.25
CA ASP A 251 -21.85 -3.52 2.33
C ASP A 251 -20.33 -3.37 2.33
N TYR A 252 -19.73 -3.40 1.14
CA TYR A 252 -18.28 -3.43 0.96
C TYR A 252 -17.59 -2.18 1.53
N VAL A 253 -18.10 -0.99 1.23
CA VAL A 253 -17.48 0.27 1.66
C VAL A 253 -17.33 0.36 3.20
N PRO A 254 -18.40 0.28 4.00
CA PRO A 254 -18.27 0.35 5.46
C PRO A 254 -17.43 -0.79 6.03
N LYS A 255 -17.47 -1.98 5.40
CA LYS A 255 -16.63 -3.13 5.78
C LYS A 255 -15.14 -2.85 5.62
N VAL A 256 -14.70 -2.27 4.50
CA VAL A 256 -13.29 -1.92 4.28
C VAL A 256 -12.87 -0.75 5.15
N LEU A 257 -13.72 0.24 5.38
CA LEU A 257 -13.42 1.35 6.31
C LEU A 257 -13.25 0.85 7.75
N ALA A 258 -14.09 -0.08 8.20
CA ALA A 258 -13.92 -0.74 9.50
C ALA A 258 -12.64 -1.58 9.55
N ALA A 259 -12.31 -2.31 8.47
CA ALA A 259 -11.05 -3.04 8.35
C ALA A 259 -9.83 -2.10 8.39
N TRP A 260 -9.92 -0.93 7.76
CA TRP A 260 -8.87 0.11 7.78
C TRP A 260 -8.66 0.68 9.18
N ALA A 261 -9.74 0.90 9.94
CA ALA A 261 -9.66 1.32 11.34
C ALA A 261 -8.89 0.32 12.22
N VAL A 262 -9.00 -0.98 11.94
CA VAL A 262 -8.18 -2.00 12.60
C VAL A 262 -6.75 -2.00 12.05
N ALA A 263 -6.58 -1.96 10.73
CA ALA A 263 -5.28 -2.00 10.05
C ALA A 263 -4.37 -0.82 10.43
N ARG A 264 -4.92 0.39 10.57
CA ARG A 264 -4.14 1.58 10.97
C ARG A 264 -3.53 1.43 12.36
N GLY A 265 -4.17 0.66 13.25
CA GLY A 265 -3.64 0.36 14.59
C GLY A 265 -2.41 -0.56 14.58
N LEU A 266 -2.19 -1.29 13.48
CA LEU A 266 -1.00 -2.12 13.28
C LEU A 266 0.22 -1.30 12.84
N CYS A 267 0.03 -0.05 12.42
CA CYS A 267 1.11 0.84 12.06
C CYS A 267 1.86 1.33 13.32
N ARG A 268 3.16 1.61 13.18
CA ARG A 268 3.96 2.27 14.24
C ARG A 268 3.39 3.64 14.57
N THR A 269 3.13 4.43 13.52
CA THR A 269 2.40 5.69 13.57
C THR A 269 1.09 5.47 12.82
N PRO A 270 -0.07 5.51 13.50
CA PRO A 270 -1.36 5.32 12.84
C PRO A 270 -1.62 6.42 11.80
N PRO A 271 -1.81 6.09 10.51
CA PRO A 271 -2.14 7.08 9.46
C PRO A 271 -3.47 7.76 9.73
N GLU A 272 -3.64 9.04 9.40
CA GLU A 272 -4.91 9.77 9.54
C GLU A 272 -5.80 9.64 8.30
N LEU A 273 -5.17 9.63 7.12
CA LEU A 273 -5.83 9.45 5.83
C LEU A 273 -5.53 8.07 5.24
N ILE A 274 -6.40 7.59 4.36
CA ILE A 274 -6.17 6.34 3.61
C ILE A 274 -4.99 6.45 2.63
N SER A 275 -4.46 7.65 2.40
CA SER A 275 -3.27 7.94 1.60
C SER A 275 -1.97 8.01 2.41
N ASP A 276 -2.04 8.09 3.73
CA ASP A 276 -0.86 8.32 4.55
C ASP A 276 0.01 7.05 4.65
N GLY A 277 1.31 7.20 4.37
CA GLY A 277 2.26 6.11 4.53
C GLY A 277 2.31 5.60 5.97
N CYS A 278 2.56 4.31 6.14
CA CYS A 278 2.78 3.73 7.46
C CYS A 278 3.75 2.54 7.39
N VAL A 279 4.34 2.16 8.53
CA VAL A 279 5.13 0.93 8.64
C VAL A 279 4.49 0.05 9.71
N PHE A 280 4.22 -1.21 9.38
CA PHE A 280 3.63 -2.15 10.34
C PHE A 280 4.60 -2.42 11.50
N ARG A 281 4.04 -2.66 12.70
CA ARG A 281 4.79 -3.14 13.85
C ARG A 281 5.25 -4.57 13.56
N ALA A 282 6.54 -4.77 13.31
CA ALA A 282 7.13 -6.10 13.28
C ALA A 282 7.05 -6.70 14.69
N LYS A 283 6.60 -7.96 14.82
CA LYS A 283 6.91 -8.72 16.03
C LYS A 283 8.43 -8.77 16.16
N GLY A 284 8.97 -8.23 17.25
CA GLY A 284 10.35 -8.52 17.62
C GLY A 284 10.46 -10.04 17.69
N ARG A 285 11.35 -10.63 16.89
CA ARG A 285 11.72 -12.03 17.07
C ARG A 285 12.50 -12.07 18.38
N GLY A 286 11.80 -12.39 19.48
CA GLY A 286 12.40 -12.72 20.75
C GLY A 286 13.11 -14.06 20.69
#